data_AF-A0A9X1J7T8-F1
#
_entry.id   AF-A0A9X1J7T8-F1
#
_cell.length_a   1.000
_cell.length_b   1.000
_cell.length_c   1.000
_cell.angle_alpha   90.00
_cell.angle_beta   90.00
_cell.angle_gamma   90.00
#
_symmetry.space_group_name_H-M   'P 1'
#
loop_
_entity.id
_entity.type
_entity.pdbx_description
1 polymer ?
#
loop_
_entity_poly.entity_id
_entity_poly.type
_entity_poly.pdbx_seq_one_letter_code
_entity_poly.pdbx_strand_id
1 'polypeptide(L)' 'MSKTIEEMIIEIRNRLNLVNPGLIDPDNYSESHREEIEDIYAFVSTKKDFTPREMSGITEALGDLRK' A
#
# COMPACT_ATOMS: atom_id res chain seq x y z
N MET A 1 -19.28 -4.11 1.89
CA MET A 1 -18.75 -2.74 1.82
C MET A 1 -17.35 -2.85 1.24
N SER A 2 -17.10 -2.22 0.09
CA SER A 2 -15.75 -2.16 -0.51
C SER A 2 -14.95 -1.08 0.23
N LYS A 3 -13.67 -1.35 0.54
CA LYS A 3 -12.78 -0.39 1.21
C LYS A 3 -12.43 0.76 0.27
N THR A 4 -12.20 1.95 0.82
CA THR A 4 -11.67 3.10 0.07
C THR A 4 -10.16 2.95 -0.17
N ILE A 5 -9.60 3.70 -1.13
CA ILE A 5 -8.15 3.74 -1.35
C ILE A 5 -7.42 4.18 -0.08
N GLU A 6 -7.94 5.19 0.61
CA GLU A 6 -7.38 5.67 1.88
C GLU A 6 -7.28 4.54 2.91
N GLU A 7 -8.35 3.77 3.13
CA GLU A 7 -8.34 2.64 4.06
C GLU A 7 -7.32 1.57 3.65
N MET A 8 -7.23 1.25 2.36
CA MET A 8 -6.29 0.25 1.85
C MET A 8 -4.83 0.68 2.05
N ILE A 9 -4.50 1.94 1.72
CA ILE A 9 -3.15 2.48 1.88
C ILE A 9 -2.75 2.54 3.36
N ILE A 10 -3.66 2.96 4.24
CA ILE A 10 -3.41 2.99 5.69
C ILE A 10 -3.13 1.58 6.22
N GLU A 11 -3.93 0.58 5.81
CA GLU A 11 -3.71 -0.80 6.24
C GLU A 11 -2.41 -1.41 5.70
N ILE A 12 -2.06 -1.15 4.43
CA ILE A 12 -0.78 -1.57 3.86
C ILE A 12 0.37 -0.97 4.67
N ARG A 13 0.33 0.35 4.93
CA ARG A 13 1.35 1.05 5.72
C ARG A 13 1.51 0.42 7.11
N ASN A 14 0.39 0.13 7.78
CA ASN A 14 0.39 -0.51 9.10
C ASN A 14 1.00 -1.92 9.03
N ARG A 15 0.65 -2.72 8.02
CA ARG A 15 1.22 -4.07 7.85
C ARG A 15 2.71 -4.07 7.55
N LEU A 16 3.19 -3.09 6.79
CA LEU A 16 4.61 -2.92 6.51
C LEU A 16 5.37 -2.25 7.68
N ASN A 17 4.69 -1.91 8.78
CA ASN A 17 5.25 -1.20 9.93
C ASN A 17 5.98 0.09 9.54
N LEU A 18 5.44 0.82 8.56
CA LEU A 18 6.06 2.03 8.04
C LEU A 18 5.70 3.23 8.92
N VAL A 19 6.64 3.58 9.80
CA VAL A 19 6.50 4.71 10.73
C VAL A 19 6.49 6.06 10.02
N ASN A 20 7.13 6.19 8.85
CA ASN A 20 7.17 7.44 8.09
C ASN A 20 5.91 7.60 7.20
N PRO A 21 5.00 8.54 7.51
CA PRO A 21 3.78 8.77 6.71
C PRO A 21 4.07 9.20 5.28
N GLY A 22 5.14 9.95 5.04
CA GLY A 22 5.49 10.45 3.71
C GLY A 22 5.94 9.38 2.71
N LEU A 23 6.18 8.14 3.16
CA LEU A 23 6.50 7.02 2.28
C LEU A 23 5.28 6.45 1.57
N ILE A 24 4.10 6.50 2.17
CA ILE A 24 2.87 6.01 1.53
C ILE A 24 1.72 6.82 2.14
N ASP A 25 1.47 7.99 1.55
CA ASP A 25 0.42 8.91 2.00
C ASP A 25 -0.81 8.73 1.09
N PRO A 26 -2.00 8.45 1.65
CA PRO A 26 -3.21 8.18 0.87
C PRO A 26 -3.60 9.34 -0.06
N ASP A 27 -3.28 10.60 0.30
CA ASP A 27 -3.54 11.77 -0.54
C ASP A 27 -2.69 11.77 -1.83
N ASN A 28 -1.62 10.97 -1.93
CA ASN A 28 -0.84 10.84 -3.16
C ASN A 28 -1.43 9.84 -4.16
N TYR A 29 -2.50 9.14 -3.79
CA TYR A 29 -3.15 8.16 -4.66
C TYR A 29 -4.45 8.71 -5.24
N SER A 30 -4.91 8.11 -6.33
CA SER A 30 -6.18 8.46 -6.95
C SER A 30 -6.88 7.21 -7.46
N GLU A 31 -8.18 7.35 -7.74
CA GLU A 31 -9.02 6.26 -8.25
C GLU A 31 -8.51 5.66 -9.57
N SER A 32 -7.64 6.37 -10.31
CA SER A 32 -7.01 5.84 -11.54
C SER A 32 -6.19 4.57 -11.32
N HIS A 33 -5.62 4.39 -10.13
CA HIS A 33 -4.79 3.23 -9.76
C HIS A 33 -5.48 2.30 -8.76
N ARG A 34 -6.81 2.40 -8.61
CA ARG A 34 -7.56 1.65 -7.60
C ARG A 34 -7.34 0.14 -7.72
N GLU A 35 -7.38 -0.40 -8.94
CA GLU A 35 -7.21 -1.84 -9.20
C GLU A 35 -5.82 -2.33 -8.76
N GLU A 36 -4.77 -1.58 -9.10
CA GLU A 36 -3.39 -1.91 -8.71
C GLU A 36 -3.19 -1.83 -7.19
N ILE A 37 -3.81 -0.85 -6.52
CA ILE A 37 -3.78 -0.73 -5.06
C ILE A 37 -4.54 -1.88 -4.40
N GLU A 38 -5.67 -2.30 -4.98
CA GLU A 38 -6.43 -3.46 -4.50
C GLU A 38 -5.61 -4.76 -4.59
N ASP A 39 -4.87 -4.96 -5.67
CA ASP A 39 -3.98 -6.11 -5.84
C ASP A 39 -2.85 -6.13 -4.82
N ILE A 40 -2.20 -4.98 -4.59
CA ILE A 40 -1.15 -4.84 -3.57
C ILE A 40 -1.75 -5.07 -2.18
N TYR A 41 -2.92 -4.50 -1.89
CA TYR A 41 -3.62 -4.68 -0.62
C TYR A 41 -3.98 -6.15 -0.38
N ALA A 42 -4.46 -6.85 -1.40
CA ALA A 42 -4.78 -8.27 -1.33
C ALA A 42 -3.52 -9.09 -1.01
N PHE A 43 -2.42 -8.85 -1.71
CA PHE A 43 -1.13 -9.50 -1.42
C PHE A 43 -0.68 -9.25 0.02
N VAL A 44 -0.69 -7.98 0.44
CA VAL A 44 -0.22 -7.57 1.78
C VAL A 44 -1.12 -8.16 2.89
N SER A 45 -2.42 -8.32 2.61
CA SER A 45 -3.39 -8.91 3.53
C SER A 45 -3.22 -10.43 3.71
N THR A 46 -2.73 -11.15 2.70
CA THR A 46 -2.55 -12.61 2.77
C THR A 46 -1.38 -13.05 3.65
N LYS A 47 -0.36 -12.19 3.81
CA LYS A 47 0.85 -12.50 4.57
C LYS A 47 0.88 -11.79 5.92
N LYS A 48 1.40 -12.48 6.93
CA LYS A 48 1.52 -11.97 8.30
C LYS A 48 2.75 -11.06 8.47
N ASP A 49 3.85 -11.41 7.84
CA ASP A 49 5.16 -10.75 7.99
C ASP A 49 5.85 -10.65 6.62
N PHE A 50 6.70 -9.63 6.44
CA PHE A 50 7.42 -9.38 5.20
C PHE A 50 8.92 -9.31 5.44
N THR A 51 9.70 -9.85 4.51
CA THR A 51 11.15 -9.64 4.51
C THR A 51 11.49 -8.21 4.08
N PRO A 52 12.68 -7.67 4.44
CA PRO A 52 13.10 -6.33 4.00
C PRO A 52 13.03 -6.13 2.47
N ARG A 53 13.33 -7.18 1.71
CA ARG A 53 13.27 -7.16 0.25
C ARG A 53 11.84 -7.04 -0.26
N GLU A 54 10.90 -7.77 0.34
CA GLU A 54 9.47 -7.67 -0.01
C GLU A 54 8.91 -6.29 0.37
N MET A 55 9.21 -5.80 1.57
CA MET A 55 8.82 -4.45 1.98
C MET A 55 9.31 -3.42 0.97
N SER A 56 10.58 -3.50 0.55
CA SER A 56 11.15 -2.59 -0.45
C SER A 56 10.42 -2.66 -1.79
N GLY A 57 10.13 -3.88 -2.28
CA GLY A 57 9.39 -4.06 -3.54
C GLY A 57 7.96 -3.55 -3.48
N ILE A 58 7.26 -3.73 -2.35
CA ILE A 58 5.91 -3.21 -2.16
C ILE A 58 5.94 -1.68 -2.10
N THR A 59 6.90 -1.09 -1.38
CA THR A 59 7.04 0.37 -1.30
C THR A 59 7.41 1.00 -2.64
N GLU A 60 8.21 0.31 -3.46
CA GLU A 60 8.57 0.74 -4.81
C GLU A 60 7.35 0.71 -5.74
N ALA A 61 6.64 -0.42 -5.78
CA ALA A 61 5.39 -0.54 -6.55
C ALA A 61 4.37 0.54 -6.16
N LEU A 62 4.17 0.79 -4.86
CA LEU A 62 3.31 1.89 -4.40
C LEU A 62 3.88 3.28 -4.69
N GLY A 63 5.19 3.41 -4.85
CA GLY A 63 5.85 4.65 -5.28
C GLY A 63 5.51 5.00 -6.72
N ASP A 64 5.47 4.00 -7.60
CA ASP A 64 5.16 4.15 -9.03
C ASP A 64 3.70 4.56 -9.29
N LEU A 65 2.79 4.27 -8.35
CA LEU A 65 1.36 4.59 -8.44
C LEU A 65 0.98 5.99 -7.92
N ARG A 66 1.97 6.78 -7.46
CA ARG A 66 1.72 8.14 -6.98
C ARG A 66 1.39 9.07 -8.15
N LYS A 67 0.37 9.91 -7.98
CA LYS A 67 -0.12 10.86 -8.99
C LYS A 67 0.76 12.11 -9.15
#